data_AF-A0A6N6SSE0-F1
#
_entry.id   AF-A0A6N6SSE0-F1
#
_cell.length_a   1.000
_cell.length_b   1.000
_cell.length_c   1.000
_cell.angle_alpha   90.00
_cell.angle_beta   90.00
_cell.angle_gamma   90.00
#
_symmetry.space_group_name_H-M   'P 1'
#
loop_
_entity.id
_entity.type
_entity.pdbx_description
1 polymer ?
#
loop_
_entity_poly.entity_id
_entity_poly.type
_entity_poly.pdbx_seq_one_letter_code
_entity_poly.pdbx_strand_id
1 'polypeptide(L)'
;MHSITERAETAIGRDDAGADWQLRPQEHARTLPAEAAPLKRVLERAELQEIMQRFRSADAAASSAQARYKRVGRAGLYAATIATLAGALFLLPLEAWLAGPAGAATSAVQILALATAFLASRLLALAKPFDAWMKQRAEAEIARVGLFDAIAHANEGNSAAELPFLPLMLAYFQRYQLGVQRRYYRERGAQHAAAVWRNNRWLSASMWLTALSLAIAIAAGLHVAAAFGLPLPRQLAAWSAAIPRPDAHRVVLALGVIASGLYGLGVARSLMDLDERNASRYLTTADNLDYLVETGLQHARDAAAAGNAEPVLAFIAQMQELISAEHQEWVLFRERGPKPPPRNMAGPALPGR
;
A
#
# COMPACT_ATOMS: atom_id res chain seq x y z
N MET A 1 -37.36 1.94 29.20
CA MET A 1 -36.75 0.60 29.08
C MET A 1 -35.79 0.67 27.90
N HIS A 2 -34.49 0.48 28.12
CA HIS A 2 -33.54 0.41 27.01
C HIS A 2 -33.83 -0.80 26.14
N SER A 3 -33.73 -0.65 24.82
CA SER A 3 -33.90 -1.78 23.91
C SER A 3 -32.83 -2.85 24.22
N ILE A 4 -33.12 -4.12 23.94
CA ILE A 4 -32.13 -5.21 24.12
C ILE A 4 -30.84 -4.90 23.36
N THR A 5 -30.96 -4.27 22.19
CA THR A 5 -29.85 -3.78 21.37
C THR A 5 -28.99 -2.75 22.10
N GLU A 6 -29.59 -1.71 22.69
CA GLU A 6 -28.84 -0.69 23.46
C GLU A 6 -28.09 -1.29 24.65
N ARG A 7 -28.71 -2.27 25.33
CA ARG A 7 -28.05 -2.99 26.43
C ARG A 7 -26.87 -3.82 25.92
N ALA A 8 -27.03 -4.52 24.80
CA ALA A 8 -25.94 -5.28 24.19
C ALA A 8 -24.78 -4.35 23.79
N GLU A 9 -25.05 -3.23 23.10
CA GLU A 9 -24.04 -2.24 22.73
C GLU A 9 -23.33 -1.64 23.95
N THR A 10 -24.08 -1.35 25.02
CA THR A 10 -23.51 -0.87 26.28
C THR A 10 -22.61 -1.91 26.94
N ALA A 11 -23.01 -3.18 26.92
CA ALA A 11 -22.23 -4.29 27.49
C ALA A 11 -20.93 -4.56 26.72
N ILE A 12 -20.95 -4.42 25.38
CA ILE A 12 -19.73 -4.49 24.55
C ILE A 12 -18.84 -3.25 24.76
N GLY A 13 -19.45 -2.11 25.09
CA GLY A 13 -18.79 -0.82 25.27
C GLY A 13 -18.74 -0.01 23.97
N ARG A 14 -18.50 1.30 24.11
CA ARG A 14 -18.43 2.24 22.97
C ARG A 14 -17.14 2.08 22.18
N ASP A 15 -17.21 2.41 20.89
CA ASP A 15 -16.07 2.51 19.99
C ASP A 15 -14.93 3.34 20.61
N ASP A 16 -13.73 2.75 20.64
CA ASP A 16 -12.48 3.39 21.02
C ASP A 16 -11.49 3.27 19.86
N ALA A 17 -11.37 4.34 19.08
CA ALA A 17 -10.49 4.37 17.91
C ALA A 17 -9.01 4.10 18.25
N GLY A 18 -8.57 4.43 19.48
CA GLY A 18 -7.19 4.25 19.92
C GLY A 18 -6.83 2.82 20.33
N ALA A 19 -7.82 2.02 20.72
CA ALA A 19 -7.63 0.65 21.19
C ALA A 19 -8.17 -0.43 20.23
N ASP A 20 -9.30 -0.16 19.57
CA ASP A 20 -10.06 -1.17 18.82
C ASP A 20 -9.34 -1.69 17.57
N TRP A 21 -8.30 -0.99 17.07
CA TRP A 21 -7.53 -1.42 15.90
C TRP A 21 -6.75 -2.72 16.12
N GLN A 22 -6.51 -3.11 17.37
CA GLN A 22 -5.94 -4.40 17.71
C GLN A 22 -7.04 -5.39 18.06
N LEU A 23 -7.23 -6.42 17.24
CA LEU A 23 -8.13 -7.53 17.57
C LEU A 23 -7.54 -8.34 18.72
N ARG A 24 -8.07 -8.13 19.93
CA ARG A 24 -7.66 -8.84 21.15
C ARG A 24 -8.84 -9.54 21.87
N PRO A 25 -9.54 -10.51 21.24
CA PRO A 25 -10.64 -11.26 21.86
C PRO A 25 -10.45 -11.74 23.31
N GLN A 26 -9.23 -12.13 23.74
CA GLN A 26 -8.98 -12.49 25.15
C GLN A 26 -9.16 -11.30 26.10
N GLU A 27 -8.64 -10.14 25.71
CA GLU A 27 -8.79 -8.92 26.50
C GLU A 27 -10.24 -8.48 26.46
N HIS A 28 -10.88 -8.56 25.29
CA HIS A 28 -12.31 -8.24 25.15
C HIS A 28 -13.15 -9.13 26.07
N ALA A 29 -12.94 -10.45 26.05
CA ALA A 29 -13.63 -11.42 26.91
C ALA A 29 -13.46 -11.13 28.41
N ARG A 30 -12.26 -10.70 28.83
CA ARG A 30 -11.98 -10.32 30.23
C ARG A 30 -12.69 -9.04 30.64
N THR A 31 -12.88 -8.11 29.71
CA THR A 31 -13.57 -6.83 29.95
C THR A 31 -15.09 -6.92 29.87
N LEU A 32 -15.65 -8.00 29.31
CA LEU A 32 -17.09 -8.17 29.20
C LEU A 32 -17.75 -8.28 30.58
N PRO A 33 -18.88 -7.58 30.81
CA PRO A 33 -19.63 -7.68 32.06
C PRO A 33 -20.27 -9.07 32.19
N ALA A 34 -20.69 -9.42 33.41
CA ALA A 34 -21.32 -10.72 33.68
C ALA A 34 -22.58 -10.97 32.83
N GLU A 35 -23.36 -9.93 32.51
CA GLU A 35 -24.54 -10.06 31.64
C GLU A 35 -24.19 -10.42 30.17
N ALA A 36 -22.94 -10.25 29.74
CA ALA A 36 -22.44 -10.65 28.42
C ALA A 36 -21.70 -12.00 28.43
N ALA A 37 -21.92 -12.82 29.46
CA ALA A 37 -21.28 -14.12 29.62
C ALA A 37 -21.43 -15.10 28.43
N PRO A 38 -22.55 -15.15 27.67
CA PRO A 38 -22.62 -15.99 26.48
C PRO A 38 -21.55 -15.67 25.44
N LEU A 39 -21.35 -14.39 25.13
CA LEU A 39 -20.30 -13.98 24.20
C LEU A 39 -18.90 -14.26 24.79
N LYS A 40 -18.71 -14.01 26.10
CA LYS A 40 -17.46 -14.33 26.78
C LYS A 40 -17.07 -15.81 26.60
N ARG A 41 -18.01 -16.74 26.79
CA ARG A 41 -17.79 -18.18 26.58
C ARG A 41 -17.34 -18.48 25.15
N VAL A 42 -17.97 -17.88 24.14
CA VAL A 42 -17.54 -18.01 22.73
C VAL A 42 -16.11 -17.52 22.55
N LEU A 43 -15.81 -16.30 23.00
CA LEU A 43 -14.50 -15.68 22.84
C LEU A 43 -13.39 -16.46 23.57
N GLU A 44 -13.70 -17.21 24.63
CA GLU A 44 -12.76 -18.02 25.39
C GLU A 44 -12.51 -19.42 24.80
N ARG A 45 -13.25 -19.84 23.76
CA ARG A 45 -13.06 -21.15 23.12
C ARG A 45 -11.66 -21.29 22.52
N ALA A 46 -11.04 -22.46 22.73
CA ALA A 46 -9.68 -22.75 22.26
C ALA A 46 -9.51 -22.56 20.74
N GLU A 47 -10.53 -22.90 19.95
CA GLU A 47 -10.54 -22.72 18.49
C GLU A 47 -10.36 -21.25 18.08
N LEU A 48 -11.04 -20.29 18.74
CA LEU A 48 -10.89 -18.87 18.44
C LEU A 48 -9.52 -18.34 18.87
N GLN A 49 -8.95 -18.91 19.92
CA GLN A 49 -7.61 -18.56 20.38
C GLN A 49 -6.54 -18.97 19.36
N GLU A 50 -6.70 -20.15 18.74
CA GLU A 50 -5.82 -20.60 17.67
C GLU A 50 -5.91 -19.69 16.43
N ILE A 51 -7.13 -19.37 15.99
CA ILE A 51 -7.35 -18.47 14.85
C ILE A 51 -6.73 -17.09 15.11
N MET A 52 -6.88 -16.55 16.31
CA MET A 52 -6.30 -15.27 16.67
C MET A 52 -4.77 -15.31 16.72
N GLN A 53 -4.17 -16.39 17.23
CA GLN A 53 -2.72 -16.52 17.22
C GLN A 53 -2.17 -16.57 15.78
N ARG A 54 -2.88 -17.25 14.88
CA ARG A 54 -2.59 -17.26 13.45
C ARG A 54 -2.72 -15.86 12.84
N PHE A 55 -3.78 -15.13 13.15
CA PHE A 55 -3.95 -13.73 12.72
C PHE A 55 -2.77 -12.85 13.15
N ARG A 56 -2.44 -12.83 14.45
CA ARG A 56 -1.37 -11.97 15.00
C ARG A 56 0.00 -12.29 14.41
N SER A 57 0.32 -13.59 14.30
CA SER A 57 1.61 -14.01 13.73
C SER A 57 1.72 -13.64 12.25
N ALA A 58 0.66 -13.86 11.47
CA ALA A 58 0.61 -13.48 10.06
C ALA A 58 0.67 -11.96 9.85
N ASP A 59 -0.06 -11.18 10.64
CA ASP A 59 -0.06 -9.71 10.52
C ASP A 59 1.30 -9.08 10.89
N ALA A 60 1.93 -9.58 11.94
CA ALA A 60 3.29 -9.17 12.31
C ALA A 60 4.31 -9.53 11.21
N ALA A 61 4.20 -10.74 10.64
CA ALA A 61 5.05 -11.17 9.54
C ALA A 61 4.82 -10.33 8.26
N ALA A 62 3.56 -10.00 7.95
CA ALA A 62 3.18 -9.14 6.84
C ALA A 62 3.78 -7.72 7.00
N SER A 63 3.65 -7.13 8.19
CA SER A 63 4.20 -5.81 8.50
C SER A 63 5.73 -5.77 8.38
N SER A 64 6.41 -6.80 8.89
CA SER A 64 7.87 -6.93 8.76
C SER A 64 8.31 -7.08 7.30
N ALA A 65 7.64 -7.94 6.52
CA ALA A 65 7.93 -8.14 5.11
C ALA A 65 7.68 -6.87 4.28
N GLN A 66 6.58 -6.15 4.54
CA GLN A 66 6.29 -4.86 3.93
C GLN A 66 7.38 -3.83 4.23
N ALA A 67 7.76 -3.68 5.50
CA ALA A 67 8.80 -2.75 5.92
C ALA A 67 10.13 -3.06 5.23
N ARG A 68 10.50 -4.34 5.12
CA ARG A 68 11.69 -4.78 4.40
C ARG A 68 11.62 -4.47 2.91
N TYR A 69 10.52 -4.79 2.24
CA TYR A 69 10.28 -4.49 0.83
C TYR A 69 10.43 -2.99 0.56
N LYS A 70 9.70 -2.15 1.31
CA LYS A 70 9.74 -0.69 1.12
C LYS A 70 11.10 -0.08 1.44
N ARG A 71 11.78 -0.56 2.48
CA ARG A 71 13.11 -0.06 2.86
C ARG A 71 14.15 -0.36 1.78
N VAL A 72 14.26 -1.63 1.36
CA VAL A 72 15.24 -2.04 0.35
C VAL A 72 14.90 -1.44 -1.02
N GLY A 73 13.62 -1.44 -1.39
CA GLY A 73 13.13 -0.80 -2.62
C GLY A 73 13.45 0.69 -2.69
N ARG A 74 13.15 1.44 -1.62
CA ARG A 74 13.48 2.88 -1.55
C ARG A 74 14.98 3.14 -1.58
N ALA A 75 15.77 2.34 -0.87
CA ALA A 75 17.23 2.47 -0.88
C ALA A 75 17.78 2.27 -2.30
N GLY A 76 17.36 1.21 -2.99
CA GLY A 76 17.80 0.94 -4.37
C GLY A 76 17.33 2.02 -5.34
N LEU A 77 16.08 2.47 -5.21
CA LEU A 77 15.50 3.50 -6.05
C LEU A 77 16.22 4.85 -5.90
N TYR A 78 16.42 5.33 -4.67
CA TYR A 78 17.13 6.58 -4.43
C TYR A 78 18.60 6.49 -4.86
N ALA A 79 19.26 5.35 -4.63
CA ALA A 79 20.63 5.14 -5.08
C ALA A 79 20.74 5.17 -6.61
N ALA A 80 19.81 4.53 -7.33
CA ALA A 80 19.77 4.61 -8.79
C ALA A 80 19.58 6.05 -9.27
N THR A 81 18.64 6.81 -8.68
CA THR A 81 18.45 8.23 -9.03
C THR A 81 19.70 9.06 -8.74
N ILE A 82 20.32 8.90 -7.57
CA ILE A 82 21.56 9.63 -7.21
C ILE A 82 22.67 9.32 -8.23
N ALA A 83 22.84 8.05 -8.63
CA ALA A 83 23.81 7.68 -9.65
C ALA A 83 23.53 8.36 -10.99
N THR A 84 22.26 8.40 -11.42
CA THR A 84 21.84 9.10 -12.65
C THR A 84 22.13 10.60 -12.58
N LEU A 85 21.82 11.25 -11.45
CA LEU A 85 22.08 12.67 -11.25
C LEU A 85 23.58 12.97 -11.23
N ALA A 86 24.38 12.18 -10.52
CA ALA A 86 25.83 12.33 -10.46
C ALA A 86 26.47 12.17 -11.86
N GLY A 87 26.02 11.18 -12.64
CA GLY A 87 26.47 11.00 -14.02
C GLY A 87 26.11 12.18 -14.93
N ALA A 88 24.92 12.75 -14.75
CA ALA A 88 24.47 13.91 -15.53
C ALA A 88 25.29 15.19 -15.24
N LEU A 89 25.90 15.32 -14.06
CA LEU A 89 26.75 16.47 -13.75
C LEU A 89 27.98 16.55 -14.67
N PHE A 90 28.53 15.41 -15.09
CA PHE A 90 29.66 15.37 -16.04
C PHE A 90 29.25 15.81 -17.46
N LEU A 91 27.96 15.75 -17.78
CA LEU A 91 27.45 16.25 -19.06
C LEU A 91 27.33 17.77 -19.06
N LEU A 92 27.13 18.41 -17.91
CA LEU A 92 27.06 19.87 -17.82
C LEU A 92 28.43 20.52 -18.06
N PRO A 93 28.48 21.78 -18.55
CA PRO A 93 29.71 22.55 -18.73
C PRO A 93 30.26 23.05 -17.38
N LEU A 94 30.64 22.10 -16.52
CA LEU A 94 31.11 22.31 -15.15
C LEU A 94 32.55 21.78 -14.96
N GLU A 95 33.35 21.73 -16.03
CA GLU A 95 34.68 21.13 -16.04
C GLU A 95 35.59 21.74 -14.98
N ALA A 96 35.57 23.07 -14.85
CA ALA A 96 36.38 23.77 -13.86
C ALA A 96 36.01 23.37 -12.42
N TRP A 97 34.74 23.08 -12.17
CA TRP A 97 34.22 22.68 -10.86
C TRP A 97 34.44 21.19 -10.58
N LEU A 98 34.41 20.36 -11.63
CA LEU A 98 34.61 18.90 -11.54
C LEU A 98 36.08 18.49 -11.75
N ALA A 99 36.99 19.44 -11.94
CA ALA A 99 38.40 19.14 -12.04
C ALA A 99 38.96 18.59 -10.71
N GLY A 100 39.90 17.65 -10.81
CA GLY A 100 40.64 17.13 -9.65
C GLY A 100 39.76 16.37 -8.64
N PRO A 101 39.90 16.65 -7.32
CA PRO A 101 39.23 15.87 -6.27
C PRO A 101 37.70 15.87 -6.36
N ALA A 102 37.10 16.96 -6.84
CA ALA A 102 35.64 17.08 -6.95
C ALA A 102 35.05 16.08 -7.96
N GLY A 103 35.66 15.95 -9.14
CA GLY A 103 35.27 14.94 -10.14
C GLY A 103 35.48 13.52 -9.63
N ALA A 104 36.61 13.26 -8.96
CA ALA A 104 36.86 11.96 -8.35
C ALA A 104 35.79 11.60 -7.30
N ALA A 105 35.40 12.56 -6.46
CA ALA A 105 34.33 12.38 -5.47
C ALA A 105 32.97 12.10 -6.14
N THR A 106 32.60 12.87 -7.18
CA THR A 106 31.34 12.65 -7.92
C THR A 106 31.29 11.27 -8.57
N SER A 107 32.39 10.82 -9.18
CA SER A 107 32.52 9.46 -9.73
C SER A 107 32.40 8.39 -8.65
N ALA A 108 33.05 8.57 -7.49
CA ALA A 108 32.94 7.65 -6.37
C ALA A 108 31.50 7.55 -5.85
N VAL A 109 30.79 8.68 -5.72
CA VAL A 109 29.37 8.71 -5.35
C VAL A 109 28.52 7.94 -6.36
N GLN A 110 28.74 8.16 -7.66
CA GLN A 110 28.00 7.45 -8.72
C GLN A 110 28.22 5.93 -8.63
N ILE A 111 29.47 5.48 -8.48
CA ILE A 111 29.80 4.05 -8.41
C ILE A 111 29.18 3.40 -7.15
N LEU A 112 29.32 4.04 -5.99
CA LEU A 112 28.74 3.53 -4.74
C LEU A 112 27.22 3.46 -4.79
N ALA A 113 26.58 4.46 -5.42
CA ALA A 113 25.15 4.49 -5.60
C ALA A 113 24.67 3.39 -6.57
N LEU A 114 25.38 3.15 -7.68
CA LEU A 114 25.09 2.03 -8.59
C LEU A 114 25.25 0.66 -7.90
N ALA A 115 26.34 0.47 -7.15
CA ALA A 115 26.55 -0.76 -6.39
C ALA A 115 25.42 -1.00 -5.38
N THR A 116 24.97 0.06 -4.69
CA THR A 116 23.85 -0.01 -3.75
C THR A 116 22.55 -0.37 -4.46
N ALA A 117 22.25 0.26 -5.60
CA ALA A 117 21.06 -0.04 -6.41
C ALA A 117 21.05 -1.49 -6.92
N PHE A 118 22.21 -1.98 -7.37
CA PHE A 118 22.39 -3.36 -7.80
C PHE A 118 22.17 -4.35 -6.65
N LEU A 119 22.82 -4.12 -5.50
CA LEU A 119 22.67 -4.98 -4.33
C LEU A 119 21.22 -4.98 -3.81
N ALA A 120 20.57 -3.83 -3.73
CA ALA A 120 19.17 -3.72 -3.35
C ALA A 120 18.26 -4.53 -4.31
N SER A 121 18.48 -4.40 -5.62
CA SER A 121 17.74 -5.16 -6.64
C SER A 121 17.95 -6.67 -6.50
N ARG A 122 19.19 -7.11 -6.27
CA ARG A 122 19.51 -8.53 -6.02
C ARG A 122 18.86 -9.04 -4.74
N LEU A 123 18.88 -8.26 -3.66
CA LEU A 123 18.21 -8.61 -2.41
C LEU A 123 16.69 -8.74 -2.58
N LEU A 124 16.05 -7.84 -3.33
CA LEU A 124 14.62 -7.95 -3.63
C LEU A 124 14.30 -9.19 -4.46
N ALA A 125 15.10 -9.47 -5.49
CA ALA A 125 14.90 -10.63 -6.36
C ALA A 125 15.09 -11.98 -5.64
N LEU A 126 16.06 -12.07 -4.73
CA LEU A 126 16.37 -13.29 -4.00
C LEU A 126 15.46 -13.49 -2.77
N ALA A 127 15.26 -12.45 -1.96
CA ALA A 127 14.49 -12.56 -0.73
C ALA A 127 12.98 -12.47 -0.95
N LYS A 128 12.53 -11.96 -2.10
CA LYS A 128 11.12 -11.81 -2.49
C LYS A 128 10.22 -11.29 -1.36
N PRO A 129 10.58 -10.19 -0.68
CA PRO A 129 9.81 -9.70 0.48
C PRO A 129 8.39 -9.25 0.11
N PHE A 130 8.14 -8.88 -1.16
CA PHE A 130 6.80 -8.57 -1.65
C PHE A 130 5.88 -9.81 -1.64
N ASP A 131 6.34 -10.95 -2.16
CA ASP A 131 5.59 -12.20 -2.16
C ASP A 131 5.28 -12.65 -0.73
N ALA A 132 6.28 -12.55 0.15
CA ALA A 132 6.10 -12.83 1.58
C ALA A 132 5.06 -11.89 2.21
N TRP A 133 5.12 -10.59 1.90
CA TRP A 133 4.15 -9.62 2.37
C TRP A 133 2.73 -9.95 1.89
N MET A 134 2.51 -10.17 0.60
CA MET A 134 1.18 -10.51 0.05
C MET A 134 0.62 -11.80 0.65
N LYS A 135 1.45 -12.84 0.74
CA LYS A 135 1.06 -14.13 1.33
C LYS A 135 0.65 -13.99 2.79
N GLN A 136 1.45 -13.31 3.61
CA GLN A 136 1.16 -13.16 5.03
C GLN A 136 -0.03 -12.22 5.27
N ARG A 137 -0.24 -11.22 4.41
CA ARG A 137 -1.41 -10.36 4.51
C ARG A 137 -2.70 -11.12 4.18
N ALA A 138 -2.69 -11.95 3.13
CA ALA A 138 -3.82 -12.84 2.82
C ALA A 138 -4.11 -13.82 3.97
N GLU A 139 -3.06 -14.35 4.58
CA GLU A 139 -3.17 -15.28 5.71
C GLU A 139 -3.78 -14.63 6.96
N ALA A 140 -3.34 -13.42 7.30
CA ALA A 140 -3.94 -12.62 8.37
C ALA A 140 -5.42 -12.38 8.07
N GLU A 141 -5.74 -11.98 6.84
CA GLU A 141 -7.12 -11.69 6.48
C GLU A 141 -8.04 -12.91 6.55
N ILE A 142 -7.61 -14.05 6.05
CA ILE A 142 -8.37 -15.32 6.14
C ILE A 142 -8.61 -15.68 7.60
N ALA A 143 -7.60 -15.53 8.46
CA ALA A 143 -7.76 -15.77 9.89
C ALA A 143 -8.75 -14.78 10.53
N ARG A 144 -8.75 -13.50 10.12
CA ARG A 144 -9.68 -12.50 10.62
C ARG A 144 -11.12 -12.79 10.20
N VAL A 145 -11.36 -13.11 8.94
CA VAL A 145 -12.71 -13.49 8.45
C VAL A 145 -13.17 -14.75 9.17
N GLY A 146 -12.33 -15.78 9.22
CA GLY A 146 -12.64 -17.03 9.92
C GLY A 146 -12.92 -16.86 11.42
N LEU A 147 -12.27 -15.91 12.09
CA LEU A 147 -12.56 -15.56 13.49
C LEU A 147 -14.00 -15.07 13.65
N PHE A 148 -14.42 -14.13 12.81
CA PHE A 148 -15.77 -13.58 12.90
C PHE A 148 -16.84 -14.53 12.37
N ASP A 149 -16.52 -15.39 11.39
CA ASP A 149 -17.40 -16.47 10.97
C ASP A 149 -17.68 -17.46 12.10
N ALA A 150 -16.63 -17.88 12.81
CA ALA A 150 -16.76 -18.80 13.92
C ALA A 150 -17.56 -18.19 15.08
N ILE A 151 -17.42 -16.87 15.32
CA ILE A 151 -18.26 -16.15 16.29
C ILE A 151 -19.71 -16.09 15.80
N ALA A 152 -19.94 -15.78 14.52
CA ALA A 152 -21.27 -15.62 13.95
C ALA A 152 -22.10 -16.91 13.98
N HIS A 153 -21.45 -18.05 13.77
CA HIS A 153 -22.08 -19.37 13.76
C HIS A 153 -22.02 -20.09 15.12
N ALA A 154 -21.51 -19.43 16.15
CA ALA A 154 -21.54 -19.99 17.50
C ALA A 154 -22.98 -20.05 17.99
N ASN A 155 -23.37 -21.18 18.57
CA ASN A 155 -24.64 -21.34 19.25
C ASN A 155 -24.39 -21.42 20.76
N GLU A 156 -24.79 -20.37 21.49
CA GLU A 156 -24.69 -20.31 22.95
C GLU A 156 -26.07 -20.02 23.54
N GLY A 157 -26.46 -20.84 24.51
CA GLY A 157 -27.61 -20.56 25.34
C GLY A 157 -27.35 -19.40 26.30
N ASN A 158 -28.42 -18.79 26.76
CA ASN A 158 -28.39 -17.72 27.76
C ASN A 158 -29.14 -18.15 29.03
N SER A 159 -28.60 -17.78 30.18
CA SER A 159 -29.29 -17.87 31.48
C SER A 159 -30.24 -16.69 31.66
N ALA A 160 -31.18 -16.76 32.61
CA ALA A 160 -32.18 -15.71 32.84
C ALA A 160 -31.59 -14.33 33.19
N ALA A 161 -30.37 -14.28 33.74
CA ALA A 161 -29.67 -13.04 34.07
C ALA A 161 -28.73 -12.55 32.95
N GLU A 162 -28.58 -13.31 31.87
CA GLU A 162 -27.69 -13.00 30.75
C GLU A 162 -28.46 -12.34 29.60
N LEU A 163 -27.78 -11.46 28.85
CA LEU A 163 -28.30 -10.93 27.61
C LEU A 163 -28.34 -12.02 26.52
N PRO A 164 -29.31 -11.98 25.60
CA PRO A 164 -29.35 -12.90 24.47
C PRO A 164 -28.07 -12.81 23.63
N PHE A 165 -27.56 -13.95 23.17
CA PHE A 165 -26.29 -14.04 22.44
C PHE A 165 -26.31 -13.25 21.12
N LEU A 166 -27.39 -13.34 20.34
CA LEU A 166 -27.46 -12.77 18.99
C LEU A 166 -27.29 -11.23 18.96
N PRO A 167 -27.96 -10.43 19.81
CA PRO A 167 -27.65 -9.01 19.99
C PRO A 167 -26.21 -8.71 20.43
N LEU A 168 -25.64 -9.50 21.37
CA LEU A 168 -24.26 -9.33 21.82
C LEU A 168 -23.26 -9.57 20.69
N MET A 169 -23.48 -10.64 19.93
CA MET A 169 -22.67 -11.02 18.77
C MET A 169 -22.69 -9.93 17.70
N LEU A 170 -23.88 -9.40 17.35
CA LEU A 170 -24.01 -8.30 16.40
C LEU A 170 -23.32 -7.02 16.90
N ALA A 171 -23.49 -6.66 18.18
CA ALA A 171 -22.84 -5.49 18.77
C ALA A 171 -21.29 -5.65 18.78
N TYR A 172 -20.79 -6.84 19.08
CA TYR A 172 -19.36 -7.15 19.05
C TYR A 172 -18.80 -7.04 17.62
N PHE A 173 -19.51 -7.60 16.65
CA PHE A 173 -19.16 -7.50 15.24
C PHE A 173 -19.17 -6.05 14.74
N GLN A 174 -20.20 -5.29 15.11
CA GLN A 174 -20.31 -3.88 14.75
C GLN A 174 -19.10 -3.07 15.22
N ARG A 175 -18.67 -3.25 16.47
CA ARG A 175 -17.53 -2.52 17.03
C ARG A 175 -16.20 -2.97 16.43
N TYR A 176 -15.89 -4.26 16.56
CA TYR A 176 -14.54 -4.77 16.32
C TYR A 176 -14.26 -5.19 14.88
N GLN A 177 -15.29 -5.41 14.07
CA GLN A 177 -15.15 -5.74 12.66
C GLN A 177 -15.54 -4.54 11.80
N LEU A 178 -16.82 -4.16 11.83
CA LEU A 178 -17.34 -3.13 10.93
C LEU A 178 -16.76 -1.74 11.23
N GLY A 179 -16.78 -1.30 12.48
CA GLY A 179 -16.26 -0.01 12.91
C GLY A 179 -14.77 0.15 12.64
N VAL A 180 -13.98 -0.87 12.98
CA VAL A 180 -12.53 -0.92 12.72
C VAL A 180 -12.23 -0.86 11.23
N GLN A 181 -12.92 -1.64 10.39
CA GLN A 181 -12.68 -1.67 8.95
C GLN A 181 -13.08 -0.37 8.26
N ARG A 182 -14.23 0.22 8.64
CA ARG A 182 -14.66 1.54 8.13
C ARG A 182 -13.60 2.61 8.42
N ARG A 183 -13.12 2.69 9.67
CA ARG A 183 -12.07 3.64 10.05
C ARG A 183 -10.78 3.38 9.27
N TYR A 184 -10.32 2.13 9.26
CA TYR A 184 -9.10 1.73 8.56
C TYR A 184 -9.15 2.16 7.08
N TYR A 185 -10.20 1.79 6.35
CA TYR A 185 -10.30 2.12 4.92
C TYR A 185 -10.41 3.62 4.67
N ARG A 186 -11.21 4.34 5.46
CA ARG A 186 -11.34 5.80 5.32
C ARG A 186 -10.02 6.51 5.57
N GLU A 187 -9.36 6.22 6.69
CA GLU A 187 -8.10 6.86 7.08
C GLU A 187 -6.95 6.49 6.13
N ARG A 188 -6.80 5.21 5.79
CA ARG A 188 -5.76 4.76 4.87
C ARG A 188 -6.00 5.27 3.45
N GLY A 189 -7.25 5.31 3.00
CA GLY A 189 -7.64 5.90 1.73
C GLY A 189 -7.22 7.38 1.64
N ALA A 190 -7.54 8.18 2.66
CA ALA A 190 -7.14 9.58 2.74
C ALA A 190 -5.60 9.76 2.80
N GLN A 191 -4.90 8.91 3.56
CA GLN A 191 -3.43 8.93 3.62
C GLN A 191 -2.79 8.65 2.26
N HIS A 192 -3.33 7.69 1.51
CA HIS A 192 -2.88 7.36 0.16
C HIS A 192 -3.20 8.49 -0.83
N ALA A 193 -4.40 9.07 -0.79
CA ALA A 193 -4.77 10.22 -1.62
C ALA A 193 -3.81 11.41 -1.41
N ALA A 194 -3.49 11.72 -0.15
CA ALA A 194 -2.49 12.74 0.17
C ALA A 194 -1.07 12.36 -0.30
N ALA A 195 -0.73 11.07 -0.34
CA ALA A 195 0.56 10.59 -0.82
C ALA A 195 0.72 10.74 -2.33
N VAL A 196 -0.34 10.56 -3.13
CA VAL A 196 -0.34 10.81 -4.57
C VAL A 196 0.10 12.24 -4.87
N TRP A 197 -0.48 13.22 -4.18
CA TRP A 197 -0.10 14.63 -4.32
C TRP A 197 1.37 14.88 -3.98
N ARG A 198 1.88 14.23 -2.92
CA ARG A 198 3.30 14.33 -2.59
C ARG A 198 4.18 13.71 -3.67
N ASN A 199 3.76 12.62 -4.32
CA ASN A 199 4.52 11.99 -5.40
C ASN A 199 4.56 12.86 -6.67
N ASN A 200 3.45 13.56 -6.96
CA ASN A 200 3.35 14.45 -8.12
C ASN A 200 4.44 15.51 -8.17
N ARG A 201 5.02 15.93 -7.04
CA ARG A 201 6.14 16.88 -7.01
C ARG A 201 7.33 16.44 -7.89
N TRP A 202 7.64 15.14 -7.92
CA TRP A 202 8.77 14.60 -8.68
C TRP A 202 8.46 14.56 -10.17
N LEU A 203 7.23 14.19 -10.52
CA LEU A 203 6.73 14.21 -11.89
C LEU A 203 6.65 15.64 -12.41
N SER A 204 6.15 16.59 -11.63
CA SER A 204 6.15 18.01 -11.96
C SER A 204 7.56 18.56 -12.16
N ALA A 205 8.50 18.25 -11.25
CA ALA A 205 9.90 18.66 -11.42
C ALA A 205 10.51 18.09 -12.71
N SER A 206 10.27 16.80 -13.01
CA SER A 206 10.69 16.20 -14.28
C SER A 206 10.07 16.91 -15.48
N MET A 207 8.75 17.19 -15.48
CA MET A 207 8.09 17.92 -16.57
C MET A 207 8.69 19.30 -16.80
N TRP A 208 8.97 20.05 -15.74
CA TRP A 208 9.62 21.36 -15.85
C TRP A 208 11.03 21.27 -16.43
N LEU A 209 11.82 20.28 -16.01
CA LEU A 209 13.16 20.07 -16.56
C LEU A 209 13.12 19.62 -18.03
N THR A 210 12.16 18.77 -18.40
CA THR A 210 11.94 18.39 -19.81
C THR A 210 11.55 19.61 -20.64
N ALA A 211 10.64 20.45 -20.16
CA ALA A 211 10.24 21.68 -20.84
C ALA A 211 11.41 22.65 -21.01
N LEU A 212 12.24 22.82 -19.98
CA LEU A 212 13.45 23.62 -20.03
C LEU A 212 14.46 23.05 -21.03
N SER A 213 14.69 21.74 -21.00
CA SER A 213 15.56 21.03 -21.95
C SER A 213 15.10 21.23 -23.39
N LEU A 214 13.79 21.14 -23.64
CA LEU A 214 13.20 21.36 -24.96
C LEU A 214 13.38 22.81 -25.42
N ALA A 215 13.16 23.79 -24.54
CA ALA A 215 13.38 25.20 -24.86
C ALA A 215 14.84 25.49 -25.25
N ILE A 216 15.80 24.92 -24.53
CA ILE A 216 17.23 25.05 -24.86
C ILE A 216 17.55 24.36 -26.20
N ALA A 217 16.99 23.17 -26.45
CA ALA A 217 17.19 22.46 -27.71
C ALA A 217 16.62 23.24 -28.90
N ILE A 218 15.46 23.88 -28.75
CA ILE A 218 14.86 24.74 -29.77
C ILE A 218 15.76 25.96 -30.04
N ALA A 219 16.23 26.64 -28.99
CA ALA A 219 17.16 27.77 -29.13
C ALA A 219 18.45 27.35 -29.87
N ALA A 220 19.04 26.21 -29.48
CA ALA A 220 20.20 25.64 -30.16
C ALA A 220 19.92 25.30 -31.63
N GLY A 221 18.77 24.69 -31.92
CA GLY A 221 18.34 24.39 -33.29
C GLY A 221 18.18 25.65 -34.14
N LEU A 222 17.65 26.74 -33.57
CA LEU A 222 17.56 28.04 -34.25
C LEU A 222 18.94 28.63 -34.56
N HIS A 223 19.92 28.48 -33.66
CA HIS A 223 21.30 28.89 -33.95
C HIS A 223 21.91 28.09 -35.09
N VAL A 224 21.71 26.77 -35.10
CA VAL A 224 22.17 25.88 -36.17
C VAL A 224 21.52 26.27 -37.50
N ALA A 225 20.19 26.43 -37.53
CA ALA A 225 19.46 26.85 -38.71
C ALA A 225 19.97 28.18 -39.29
N ALA A 226 20.20 29.17 -38.43
CA ALA A 226 20.79 30.45 -38.83
C ALA A 226 22.20 30.28 -39.41
N ALA A 227 23.04 29.43 -38.81
CA ALA A 227 24.40 29.17 -39.27
C ALA A 227 24.44 28.47 -40.63
N PHE A 228 23.45 27.64 -40.94
CA PHE A 228 23.28 27.00 -42.26
C PHE A 228 22.60 27.91 -43.30
N GLY A 229 22.32 29.18 -42.96
CA GLY A 229 21.70 30.13 -43.88
C GLY A 229 20.23 29.83 -44.17
N LEU A 230 19.55 29.07 -43.31
CA LEU A 230 18.11 28.84 -43.47
C LEU A 230 17.35 30.16 -43.23
N PRO A 231 16.31 30.45 -44.04
CA PRO A 231 15.54 31.68 -43.88
C PRO A 231 14.73 31.63 -42.58
N LEU A 232 15.16 32.38 -41.59
CA LEU A 232 14.43 32.57 -40.34
C LEU A 232 13.66 33.90 -40.37
N PRO A 233 12.43 33.95 -39.81
CA PRO A 233 11.77 35.21 -39.51
C PRO A 233 12.71 36.14 -38.73
N ARG A 234 12.75 37.44 -39.08
CA ARG A 234 13.68 38.42 -38.48
C ARG A 234 13.64 38.42 -36.95
N GLN A 235 12.45 38.25 -36.37
CA GLN A 235 12.24 38.18 -34.93
C GLN A 235 12.96 36.97 -34.31
N LEU A 236 12.86 35.79 -34.94
CA LEU A 236 13.52 34.57 -34.48
C LEU A 236 15.03 34.62 -34.67
N ALA A 237 15.51 35.26 -35.75
CA ALA A 237 16.93 35.48 -35.97
C ALA A 237 17.53 36.42 -34.91
N ALA A 238 16.85 37.52 -34.59
CA ALA A 238 17.26 38.45 -33.54
C ALA A 238 17.24 37.78 -32.15
N TRP A 239 16.22 36.98 -31.88
CA TRP A 239 16.11 36.24 -30.62
C TRP A 239 17.20 35.18 -30.49
N SER A 240 17.44 34.39 -31.55
CA SER A 240 18.56 33.45 -31.64
C SER A 240 19.88 34.16 -31.37
N ALA A 241 20.19 35.28 -32.03
CA ALA A 241 21.44 36.01 -31.83
C ALA A 241 21.65 36.54 -30.39
N ALA A 242 20.58 36.79 -29.64
CA ALA A 242 20.66 37.29 -28.27
C ALA A 242 20.92 36.19 -27.22
N ILE A 243 20.70 34.92 -27.56
CA ILE A 243 20.96 33.79 -26.67
C ILE A 243 22.45 33.43 -26.79
N PRO A 244 23.19 33.29 -25.67
CA PRO A 244 24.55 32.77 -25.71
C PRO A 244 24.59 31.44 -26.47
N ARG A 245 25.73 31.04 -27.03
CA ARG A 245 25.92 29.68 -27.58
C ARG A 245 26.51 28.79 -26.49
N PRO A 246 25.73 28.29 -25.50
CA PRO A 246 26.28 27.28 -24.59
C PRO A 246 26.59 26.02 -25.40
N ASP A 247 27.33 25.09 -24.80
CA ASP A 247 27.39 23.70 -25.25
C ASP A 247 25.99 23.06 -25.11
N ALA A 248 25.06 23.51 -25.94
CA ALA A 248 23.64 23.30 -25.75
C ALA A 248 23.29 21.81 -25.84
N HIS A 249 23.98 21.07 -26.71
CA HIS A 249 23.85 19.61 -26.81
C HIS A 249 24.15 18.92 -25.47
N ARG A 250 25.20 19.34 -24.76
CA ARG A 250 25.60 18.80 -23.46
C ARG A 250 24.62 19.17 -22.36
N VAL A 251 24.16 20.42 -22.33
CA VAL A 251 23.14 20.87 -21.37
C VAL A 251 21.81 20.16 -21.60
N VAL A 252 21.36 20.02 -22.85
CA VAL A 252 20.15 19.29 -23.22
C VAL A 252 20.25 17.82 -22.82
N LEU A 253 21.37 17.16 -23.10
CA LEU A 253 21.58 15.77 -22.68
C LEU A 253 21.57 15.64 -21.15
N ALA A 254 22.26 16.52 -20.43
CA ALA A 254 22.28 16.51 -18.97
C ALA A 254 20.88 16.70 -18.38
N LEU A 255 20.15 17.72 -18.81
CA LEU A 255 18.79 18.00 -18.35
C LEU A 255 17.82 16.87 -18.72
N GLY A 256 17.95 16.29 -19.92
CA GLY A 256 17.17 15.13 -20.33
C GLY A 256 17.42 13.90 -19.46
N VAL A 257 18.68 13.61 -19.09
CA VAL A 257 19.05 12.52 -18.18
C VAL A 257 18.51 12.77 -16.78
N ILE A 258 18.65 14.00 -16.25
CA ILE A 258 18.09 14.39 -14.94
C ILE A 258 16.56 14.24 -14.94
N ALA A 259 15.90 14.79 -15.97
CA ALA A 259 14.45 14.74 -16.10
C ALA A 259 13.94 13.30 -16.18
N SER A 260 14.63 12.44 -16.94
CA SER A 260 14.31 11.00 -17.05
C SER A 260 14.54 10.27 -15.73
N GLY A 261 15.61 10.60 -15.00
CA GLY A 261 15.89 10.03 -13.67
C GLY A 261 14.83 10.40 -12.63
N LEU A 262 14.36 11.64 -12.61
CA LEU A 262 13.27 12.10 -11.74
C LEU A 262 11.91 11.52 -12.14
N TYR A 263 11.65 11.39 -13.45
CA TYR A 263 10.45 10.71 -13.96
C TYR A 263 10.44 9.25 -13.51
N GLY A 264 11.54 8.53 -13.74
CA GLY A 264 11.73 7.15 -13.30
C GLY A 264 11.56 7.00 -11.79
N LEU A 265 12.09 7.94 -10.99
CA LEU A 265 11.86 7.99 -9.54
C LEU A 265 10.37 8.10 -9.20
N GLY A 266 9.67 9.06 -9.80
CA GLY A 266 8.25 9.30 -9.56
C GLY A 266 7.37 8.11 -9.95
N VAL A 267 7.62 7.51 -11.11
CA VAL A 267 6.90 6.33 -11.62
C VAL A 267 7.20 5.10 -10.76
N ALA A 268 8.46 4.78 -10.48
CA ALA A 268 8.83 3.61 -9.68
C ALA A 268 8.28 3.72 -8.26
N ARG A 269 8.28 4.92 -7.66
CA ARG A 269 7.66 5.16 -6.37
C ARG A 269 6.14 4.96 -6.42
N SER A 270 5.47 5.47 -7.46
CA SER A 270 4.03 5.26 -7.68
C SER A 270 3.69 3.77 -7.78
N LEU A 271 4.46 3.01 -8.57
CA LEU A 271 4.29 1.56 -8.73
C LEU A 271 4.56 0.76 -7.46
N MET A 272 5.52 1.20 -6.64
CA MET A 272 5.88 0.51 -5.39
C MET A 272 4.88 0.78 -4.25
N ASP A 273 4.39 2.01 -4.13
CA ASP A 273 3.45 2.39 -3.07
C ASP A 273 1.98 2.17 -3.47
N LEU A 274 1.67 2.13 -4.78
CA LEU A 274 0.34 1.97 -5.39
C LEU A 274 -0.69 2.94 -4.80
N ASP A 275 -0.25 4.16 -4.45
CA ASP A 275 -1.04 5.12 -3.66
C ASP A 275 -2.36 5.49 -4.34
N GLU A 276 -2.38 5.73 -5.65
CA GLU A 276 -3.60 6.12 -6.37
C GLU A 276 -4.65 4.98 -6.39
N ARG A 277 -4.21 3.78 -6.75
CA ARG A 277 -5.04 2.59 -6.74
C ARG A 277 -5.57 2.28 -5.34
N ASN A 278 -4.71 2.33 -4.32
CA ASN A 278 -5.09 2.04 -2.94
C ASN A 278 -6.03 3.12 -2.39
N ALA A 279 -5.82 4.39 -2.73
CA ALA A 279 -6.72 5.48 -2.33
C ALA A 279 -8.13 5.25 -2.87
N SER A 280 -8.26 5.03 -4.19
CA SER A 280 -9.56 4.78 -4.82
C SER A 280 -10.24 3.56 -4.22
N ARG A 281 -9.54 2.42 -4.13
CA ARG A 281 -10.11 1.18 -3.59
C ARG A 281 -10.58 1.34 -2.14
N TYR A 282 -9.73 1.86 -1.27
CA TYR A 282 -10.07 1.99 0.15
C TYR A 282 -11.21 2.98 0.39
N LEU A 283 -11.23 4.11 -0.30
CA LEU A 283 -12.34 5.06 -0.17
C LEU A 283 -13.65 4.45 -0.67
N THR A 284 -13.65 3.78 -1.84
CA THR A 284 -14.84 3.08 -2.34
C THR A 284 -15.30 1.97 -1.39
N THR A 285 -14.40 1.18 -0.80
CA THR A 285 -14.77 0.18 0.20
C THR A 285 -15.35 0.82 1.45
N ALA A 286 -14.81 1.95 1.92
CA ALA A 286 -15.37 2.70 3.04
C ALA A 286 -16.80 3.19 2.74
N ASP A 287 -17.03 3.76 1.56
CA ASP A 287 -18.34 4.24 1.12
C ASP A 287 -19.35 3.08 1.01
N ASN A 288 -18.94 1.93 0.49
CA ASN A 288 -19.80 0.73 0.41
C ASN A 288 -20.17 0.20 1.80
N LEU A 289 -19.23 0.21 2.76
CA LEU A 289 -19.51 -0.17 4.15
C LEU A 289 -20.42 0.85 4.85
N ASP A 290 -20.28 2.14 4.55
CA ASP A 290 -21.18 3.19 5.04
C ASP A 290 -22.60 2.96 4.52
N TYR A 291 -22.75 2.70 3.22
CA TYR A 291 -24.04 2.38 2.60
C TYR A 291 -24.68 1.11 3.20
N LEU A 292 -23.90 0.05 3.44
CA LEU A 292 -24.40 -1.17 4.07
C LEU A 292 -24.92 -0.90 5.50
N VAL A 293 -24.24 -0.02 6.25
CA VAL A 293 -24.69 0.39 7.59
C VAL A 293 -26.01 1.15 7.50
N GLU A 294 -26.11 2.11 6.59
CA GLU A 294 -27.30 2.96 6.42
C GLU A 294 -28.54 2.15 6.01
N THR A 295 -28.35 1.10 5.20
CA THR A 295 -29.45 0.35 4.60
C THR A 295 -29.79 -0.95 5.35
N GLY A 296 -28.80 -1.62 5.95
CA GLY A 296 -28.97 -2.98 6.49
C GLY A 296 -28.89 -3.10 8.01
N LEU A 297 -28.15 -2.22 8.70
CA LEU A 297 -27.82 -2.44 10.12
C LEU A 297 -29.06 -2.39 11.03
N GLN A 298 -29.99 -1.47 10.77
CA GLN A 298 -31.19 -1.37 11.61
C GLN A 298 -32.06 -2.62 11.49
N HIS A 299 -32.23 -3.15 10.27
CA HIS A 299 -32.96 -4.39 10.06
C HIS A 299 -32.30 -5.58 10.78
N ALA A 300 -30.97 -5.67 10.73
CA ALA A 300 -30.22 -6.70 11.47
C ALA A 300 -30.38 -6.55 13.00
N ARG A 301 -30.41 -5.32 13.52
CA ARG A 301 -30.65 -5.06 14.95
C ARG A 301 -32.04 -5.48 15.39
N ASP A 302 -33.06 -5.15 14.60
CA ASP A 302 -34.45 -5.53 14.89
C ASP A 302 -34.62 -7.06 14.85
N ALA A 303 -34.01 -7.72 13.86
CA ALA A 303 -33.99 -9.18 13.76
C ALA A 303 -33.24 -9.83 14.95
N ALA A 304 -32.09 -9.26 15.35
CA ALA A 304 -31.33 -9.75 16.50
C ALA A 304 -32.14 -9.63 17.81
N ALA A 305 -32.84 -8.52 18.01
CA ALA A 305 -33.71 -8.31 19.16
C ALA A 305 -34.90 -9.27 19.18
N ALA A 306 -35.40 -9.66 18.01
CA ALA A 306 -36.45 -10.66 17.83
C ALA A 306 -35.94 -12.12 17.92
N GLY A 307 -34.62 -12.34 18.04
CA GLY A 307 -34.01 -13.68 18.04
C GLY A 307 -33.98 -14.35 16.66
N ASN A 308 -34.20 -13.60 15.57
CA ASN A 308 -34.12 -14.12 14.22
C ASN A 308 -32.68 -14.01 13.69
N ALA A 309 -31.97 -15.14 13.63
CA ALA A 309 -30.57 -15.19 13.22
C ALA A 309 -30.36 -14.95 11.72
N GLU A 310 -31.30 -15.32 10.85
CA GLU A 310 -31.09 -15.31 9.39
C GLU A 310 -30.76 -13.91 8.84
N PRO A 311 -31.52 -12.83 9.13
CA PRO A 311 -31.16 -11.49 8.65
C PRO A 311 -29.85 -10.96 9.23
N VAL A 312 -29.50 -11.37 10.46
CA VAL A 312 -28.24 -10.97 11.11
C VAL A 312 -27.05 -11.60 10.41
N LEU A 313 -27.12 -12.90 10.13
CA LEU A 313 -26.08 -13.63 9.41
C LEU A 313 -25.96 -13.15 7.96
N ALA A 314 -27.08 -12.84 7.29
CA ALA A 314 -27.08 -12.26 5.96
C ALA A 314 -26.36 -10.90 5.91
N PHE A 315 -26.61 -10.03 6.90
CA PHE A 315 -25.90 -8.76 7.03
C PHE A 315 -24.39 -8.95 7.25
N ILE A 316 -24.01 -9.86 8.14
CA ILE A 316 -22.61 -10.21 8.43
C ILE A 316 -21.90 -10.72 7.17
N ALA A 317 -22.55 -11.62 6.43
CA ALA A 317 -22.01 -12.21 5.21
C ALA A 317 -21.77 -11.13 4.12
N GLN A 318 -22.74 -10.25 3.88
CA GLN A 318 -22.58 -9.14 2.93
C GLN A 318 -21.40 -8.23 3.29
N MET A 319 -21.24 -7.92 4.58
CA MET A 319 -20.13 -7.11 5.07
C MET A 319 -18.78 -7.81 4.85
N GLN A 320 -18.68 -9.10 5.18
CA GLN A 320 -17.47 -9.88 4.98
C GLN A 320 -17.15 -10.07 3.49
N GLU A 321 -18.14 -10.18 2.62
CA GLU A 321 -17.96 -10.25 1.17
C GLU A 321 -17.34 -8.95 0.64
N LEU A 322 -17.86 -7.78 1.06
CA LEU A 322 -17.30 -6.48 0.69
C LEU A 322 -15.83 -6.35 1.09
N ILE A 323 -15.48 -6.80 2.30
CA ILE A 323 -14.08 -6.78 2.75
C ILE A 323 -13.24 -7.80 1.98
N SER A 324 -13.74 -9.03 1.81
CA SER A 324 -13.02 -10.11 1.15
C SER A 324 -12.73 -9.77 -0.31
N ALA A 325 -13.65 -9.08 -1.00
CA ALA A 325 -13.47 -8.60 -2.37
C ALA A 325 -12.26 -7.66 -2.52
N GLU A 326 -11.97 -6.82 -1.51
CA GLU A 326 -10.75 -6.01 -1.50
C GLU A 326 -9.50 -6.89 -1.42
N HIS A 327 -9.58 -7.96 -0.63
CA HIS A 327 -8.45 -8.82 -0.33
C HIS A 327 -8.21 -9.96 -1.34
N GLN A 328 -9.14 -10.18 -2.29
CA GLN A 328 -9.06 -11.27 -3.28
C GLN A 328 -7.74 -11.27 -4.04
N GLU A 329 -7.19 -10.10 -4.37
CA GLU A 329 -5.92 -10.02 -5.09
C GLU A 329 -4.77 -10.64 -4.30
N TRP A 330 -4.71 -10.42 -2.99
CA TRP A 330 -3.66 -10.99 -2.14
C TRP A 330 -3.79 -12.51 -2.04
N VAL A 331 -5.03 -13.01 -1.99
CA VAL A 331 -5.34 -14.45 -2.01
C VAL A 331 -4.92 -15.07 -3.35
N LEU A 332 -5.26 -14.43 -4.46
CA LEU A 332 -4.86 -14.88 -5.79
C LEU A 332 -3.33 -14.89 -5.95
N PHE A 333 -2.61 -13.90 -5.41
CA PHE A 333 -1.15 -13.92 -5.37
C PHE A 333 -0.59 -15.11 -4.58
N ARG A 334 -1.22 -15.47 -3.46
CA ARG A 334 -0.83 -16.66 -2.68
C ARG A 334 -0.99 -17.95 -3.48
N GLU A 335 -2.05 -18.07 -4.26
CA GLU A 335 -2.39 -19.30 -4.99
C GLU A 335 -1.65 -19.45 -6.32
N ARG A 336 -1.45 -18.34 -7.04
CA ARG A 336 -0.88 -18.30 -8.40
C ARG A 336 0.54 -17.76 -8.46
N GLY A 337 1.15 -17.41 -7.33
CA GLY A 337 2.53 -16.94 -7.28
C GLY A 337 3.49 -17.94 -7.94
N PRO A 338 4.61 -17.47 -8.52
CA PRO A 338 5.55 -18.32 -9.24
C PRO A 338 6.06 -19.44 -8.33
N LYS A 339 5.59 -20.66 -8.59
CA LYS A 339 6.04 -21.86 -7.89
C LYS A 339 7.45 -22.18 -8.37
N PRO A 340 8.37 -22.61 -7.48
CA PRO A 340 9.65 -23.12 -7.93
C PRO A 340 9.40 -24.26 -8.92
N PRO A 341 10.21 -24.38 -9.98
CA PRO A 341 10.06 -25.47 -10.94
C PRO A 341 10.07 -26.81 -10.17
N PRO A 342 9.25 -27.79 -10.59
CA PRO A 342 9.23 -29.09 -9.94
C PRO A 342 10.64 -29.68 -9.90
N ARG A 343 11.03 -30.20 -8.72
CA ARG A 343 12.39 -30.68 -8.41
C ARG A 343 12.90 -31.76 -9.37
N ASN A 344 12.01 -32.34 -10.16
CA ASN A 344 12.26 -33.42 -11.11
C ASN A 344 12.61 -32.90 -12.53
N MET A 345 12.71 -31.58 -12.75
CA MET A 345 13.30 -31.01 -13.98
C MET A 345 14.80 -30.73 -13.83
N ALA A 346 15.50 -31.45 -12.94
CA ALA A 346 16.92 -31.68 -13.16
C ALA A 346 17.01 -32.48 -14.47
N GLY A 347 17.40 -31.80 -15.56
CA GLY A 347 17.62 -32.44 -16.84
C GLY A 347 18.52 -33.68 -16.68
N PRO A 348 18.40 -34.67 -17.57
CA PRO A 348 19.25 -35.87 -17.52
C PRO A 348 20.70 -35.43 -17.34
N ALA A 349 21.37 -36.00 -16.34
CA ALA A 349 22.78 -35.73 -16.07
C ALA A 349 23.53 -35.83 -17.40
N LEU A 350 24.21 -34.74 -17.79
CA LEU A 350 25.00 -34.75 -19.01
C LEU A 350 25.99 -35.92 -18.90
N PRO A 351 26.02 -36.83 -19.90
CA PRO A 351 26.94 -37.96 -19.86
C PRO A 351 28.37 -37.42 -19.76
N GLY A 352 29.10 -37.93 -18.77
CA GLY A 352 30.46 -37.52 -18.47
C GLY A 352 31.35 -37.55 -19.70
N ARG A 353 32.10 -36.46 -19.90
CA ARG A 353 33.23 -36.42 -20.83
C ARG A 353 34.51 -36.73 -20.09
#